data_AF-A0A2T2QX07-F1
#
_entry.id   AF-A0A2T2QX07-F1
#
_cell.length_a   1.000
_cell.length_b   1.000
_cell.length_c   1.000
_cell.angle_alpha   90.00
_cell.angle_beta   90.00
_cell.angle_gamma   90.00
#
_symmetry.space_group_name_H-M   'P 1'
#
loop_
_entity.id
_entity.type
_entity.pdbx_description
1 polymer ?
#
loop_
_entity_poly.entity_id
_entity_poly.type
_entity_poly.pdbx_seq_one_letter_code
_entity_poly.pdbx_strand_id
1 'polypeptide(L)' 'SRSVILPIDVDAENAKAELKDGVLQVFLPKSEKVKSKRIPIK' A
#
# COMPACT_ATOMS: atom_id res chain seq x y z
N SER A 1 -18.73 0.40 9.27
CA SER A 1 -17.67 0.54 8.24
C SER A 1 -16.47 1.24 8.84
N ARG A 2 -15.26 1.00 8.33
CA ARG A 2 -14.02 1.68 8.75
C ARG A 2 -13.25 2.10 7.50
N SER A 3 -12.60 3.25 7.56
CA SER A 3 -11.76 3.78 6.49
C SER A 3 -10.43 4.23 7.08
N VAL A 4 -9.34 4.02 6.34
CA VAL A 4 -8.00 4.42 6.72
C VAL A 4 -7.36 5.10 5.52
N ILE A 5 -6.78 6.28 5.74
CA ILE A 5 -6.07 7.02 4.70
C ILE A 5 -4.65 6.47 4.63
N LEU A 6 -4.21 6.10 3.44
CA LEU A 6 -2.86 5.61 3.19
C LEU A 6 -1.94 6.77 2.80
N PRO A 7 -0.68 6.78 3.25
CA PRO A 7 0.25 7.88 2.97
C PRO A 7 0.83 7.85 1.55
N ILE A 8 0.64 6.74 0.81
CA ILE A 8 1.16 6.53 -0.54
C ILE A 8 0.14 5.77 -1.38
N ASP A 9 0.30 5.85 -2.70
CA ASP A 9 -0.43 5.02 -3.63
C ASP A 9 -0.04 3.54 -3.49
N VAL A 10 -1.06 2.68 -3.52
CA VAL A 10 -0.94 1.22 -3.45
C VAL A 10 -1.51 0.57 -4.70
N ASP A 11 -1.02 -0.62 -5.01
CA ASP A 11 -1.60 -1.46 -6.05
C ASP A 11 -2.79 -2.24 -5.47
N ALA A 12 -4.00 -1.73 -5.74
CA ALA A 12 -5.23 -2.33 -5.24
C ALA A 12 -5.60 -3.65 -5.94
N GLU A 13 -5.15 -3.85 -7.18
CA GLU A 13 -5.47 -5.07 -7.95
C GLU A 13 -4.74 -6.28 -7.38
N ASN A 14 -3.53 -6.07 -6.84
CA ASN A 14 -2.70 -7.12 -6.25
C ASN A 14 -2.77 -7.19 -4.71
N ALA A 15 -3.77 -6.56 -4.10
CA ALA A 15 -4.00 -6.62 -2.66
C ALA A 15 -4.39 -8.04 -2.20
N LYS A 16 -3.97 -8.42 -0.99
CA LYS A 16 -4.33 -9.70 -0.35
C LYS A 16 -4.83 -9.47 1.07
N ALA A 17 -5.71 -10.35 1.55
CA ALA A 17 -6.21 -10.28 2.92
C ALA A 17 -6.36 -11.68 3.54
N GLU A 18 -6.14 -11.77 4.85
CA GLU A 18 -6.27 -13.00 5.64
C GLU A 18 -6.89 -12.68 7.00
N LEU A 19 -7.77 -13.55 7.50
CA LEU A 19 -8.32 -13.47 8.85
C LEU A 19 -7.70 -14.57 9.71
N LYS A 20 -6.92 -14.16 10.72
CA LYS A 20 -6.24 -15.10 11.62
C LYS A 20 -6.39 -14.64 13.07
N ASP A 21 -6.76 -15.56 13.95
CA ASP A 21 -6.93 -15.31 15.39
C ASP A 21 -7.84 -14.11 15.72
N GLY A 22 -8.88 -13.91 14.90
CA GLY A 22 -9.83 -12.79 15.05
C GLY A 22 -9.33 -11.44 14.52
N VAL A 23 -8.16 -11.39 13.87
CA VAL A 23 -7.56 -10.17 13.32
C VAL A 23 -7.50 -10.24 11.79
N LEU A 24 -8.06 -9.22 11.13
CA LEU A 24 -7.96 -9.05 9.68
C LEU A 24 -6.61 -8.42 9.33
N GLN A 25 -5.78 -9.17 8.60
CA GLN A 25 -4.53 -8.71 8.04
C GLN A 25 -4.74 -8.37 6.56
N VAL A 26 -4.30 -7.20 6.13
CA VAL A 26 -4.41 -6.74 4.73
C VAL A 26 -3.01 -6.37 4.23
N PHE A 27 -2.58 -7.03 3.16
CA PHE A 27 -1.31 -6.79 2.48
C PHE A 27 -1.55 -5.92 1.25
N LEU A 28 -0.98 -4.72 1.24
CA LEU A 28 -1.11 -3.73 0.18
C LEU A 28 0.26 -3.43 -0.44
N PRO A 29 0.57 -3.96 -1.63
CA PRO A 29 1.81 -3.63 -2.34
C PRO A 29 1.87 -2.13 -2.70
N LYS A 30 3.08 -1.56 -2.70
CA LYS A 30 3.27 -0.18 -3.18
C LYS A 30 3.09 -0.11 -4.69
N SER A 31 2.50 0.96 -5.21
CA SER A 31 2.42 1.15 -6.66
C SER A 31 3.81 1.32 -7.30
N GLU A 32 4.00 0.77 -8.50
CA GLU A 32 5.28 0.86 -9.22
C GLU A 32 5.70 2.29 -9.59
N LYS A 33 4.74 3.23 -9.61
CA LYS A 33 4.97 4.67 -9.84
C LYS A 33 5.82 5.33 -8.75
N VAL A 34 6.01 4.66 -7.60
CA VAL A 34 6.80 5.14 -6.47
C VAL A 34 8.31 4.85 -6.64
N LYS A 35 8.77 4.41 -7.83
CA LYS A 35 10.20 4.43 -8.17
C LYS A 35 10.70 5.86 -8.04
N SER A 36 11.47 6.12 -6.98
CA SER A 36 11.95 7.44 -6.58
C SER A 36 12.56 8.17 -7.78
N LYS A 37 11.94 9.28 -8.21
CA LYS A 37 12.59 10.18 -9.17
C LYS A 37 13.75 10.83 -8.44
N ARG A 38 14.99 10.52 -8.85
CA ARG A 38 16.18 11.20 -8.32
C ARG A 38 16.13 12.65 -8.77
N ILE A 39 16.00 13.58 -7.83
CA ILE A 39 16.06 15.01 -8.12
C ILE A 39 17.55 15.41 -8.05
N PRO A 40 18.19 15.82 -9.16
CA PRO A 40 19.55 16.34 -9.12
C PRO A 40 19.55 17.71 -8.45
N ILE A 41 20.42 17.90 -7.46
CA ILE A 41 20.68 19.19 -6.84
C ILE A 41 21.79 19.86 -7.66
N LYS A 42 21.57 21.10 -8.13
CA LYS A 42 22.57 21.92 -8.82
C LYS A 42 23.41 22.69 -7.82
#